data_AF-X0WRQ3-F1
#
_entry.id   AF-X0WRQ3-F1
#
_cell.length_a   1.000
_cell.length_b   1.000
_cell.length_c   1.000
_cell.angle_alpha   90.00
_cell.angle_beta   90.00
_cell.angle_gamma   90.00
#
_symmetry.space_group_name_H-M   'P 1'
#
loop_
_entity.id
_entity.type
_entity.pdbx_description
1 polymer ?
#
loop_
_entity_poly.entity_id
_entity_poly.type
_entity_poly.pdbx_seq_one_letter_code
_entity_poly.pdbx_strand_id
1 'polypeptide(L)'
;MPIKEDLPETKEGLPKEAFAIVGNPEDPETWKLPHHKKSIFRALRGKLDMEKTVDWERMPAAVAALSPKGYRGQRVDARPEDILRAAKHLAGHYRKADKPLPDTLAALV
;
A
#
# COMPACT_ATOMS: atom_id res chain seq x y z
N MET A 1 22.67 10.67 -27.80
CA MET A 1 22.94 9.38 -27.12
C MET A 1 21.80 9.11 -26.15
N PRO A 2 21.29 7.87 -26.05
CA PRO A 2 19.87 7.63 -25.81
C PRO A 2 19.50 7.35 -24.34
N ILE A 3 18.18 7.44 -24.08
CA ILE A 3 17.37 6.90 -22.96
C ILE A 3 17.45 7.63 -21.61
N LYS A 4 16.56 8.61 -21.42
CA LYS A 4 15.82 8.75 -20.17
C LYS A 4 14.35 8.44 -20.48
N GLU A 5 14.02 7.16 -20.60
CA GLU A 5 12.65 6.77 -20.31
C GLU A 5 12.50 6.98 -18.81
N ASP A 6 11.90 8.12 -18.43
CA ASP A 6 11.58 8.48 -17.05
C ASP A 6 10.73 7.34 -16.46
N LEU A 7 11.41 6.38 -15.82
CA LEU A 7 10.74 5.49 -14.89
C LEU A 7 10.09 6.40 -13.85
N PRO A 8 8.77 6.29 -13.60
CA PRO A 8 8.10 7.16 -12.64
C PRO A 8 8.86 7.09 -11.32
N GLU A 9 9.16 8.26 -10.74
CA GLU A 9 9.95 8.37 -9.53
C GLU A 9 9.43 7.38 -8.49
N THR A 10 10.30 6.48 -8.01
CA THR A 10 9.90 5.43 -7.07
C THR A 10 10.10 5.91 -5.65
N LYS A 11 9.11 5.79 -4.77
CA LYS A 11 9.29 5.98 -3.32
C LYS A 11 9.83 4.70 -2.68
N GLU A 12 10.92 4.81 -1.93
CA GLU A 12 11.62 3.65 -1.32
C GLU A 12 12.08 2.57 -2.32
N GLY A 13 12.20 2.92 -3.61
CA GLY A 13 12.44 1.95 -4.67
C GLY A 13 11.25 1.03 -4.95
N LEU A 14 10.03 1.49 -4.68
CA LEU A 14 8.75 0.82 -4.94
C LEU A 14 7.89 1.66 -5.90
N PRO A 15 7.07 1.00 -6.75
CA PRO A 15 6.11 1.69 -7.62
C PRO A 15 4.84 2.07 -6.83
N LYS A 16 4.01 2.96 -7.39
CA LYS A 16 2.77 3.43 -6.74
C LYS A 16 1.82 2.30 -6.33
N GLU A 17 1.79 1.19 -7.06
CA GLU A 17 0.96 0.02 -6.77
C GLU A 17 1.36 -0.68 -5.46
N ALA A 18 2.53 -0.38 -4.91
CA ALA A 18 2.96 -0.89 -3.61
C ALA A 18 2.35 -0.15 -2.41
N PHE A 19 1.62 0.94 -2.65
CA PHE A 19 1.10 1.86 -1.64
C PHE A 19 -0.43 1.78 -1.59
N ALA A 20 -1.00 1.76 -0.37
CA ALA A 20 -2.45 1.67 -0.23
C ALA A 20 -3.16 3.02 -0.49
N ILE A 21 -2.41 4.13 -0.37
CA ILE A 21 -2.88 5.47 -0.68
C ILE A 21 -1.90 6.10 -1.68
N VAL A 22 -2.42 6.44 -2.85
CA VAL A 22 -1.73 7.20 -3.89
C VAL A 22 -2.44 8.53 -4.01
N GLY A 23 -1.83 9.61 -3.52
CA GLY A 23 -2.35 10.96 -3.64
C GLY A 23 -2.19 11.49 -5.06
N ASN A 24 -1.17 12.30 -5.30
CA ASN A 24 -0.76 12.66 -6.66
C ASN A 24 0.11 11.53 -7.25
N PRO A 25 -0.30 10.88 -8.35
CA PRO A 25 0.47 9.82 -8.99
C PRO A 25 1.82 10.26 -9.57
N GLU A 26 2.04 11.56 -9.74
CA GLU A 26 3.29 12.14 -10.24
C GLU A 26 4.21 12.64 -9.10
N ASP A 27 3.74 12.60 -7.85
CA ASP A 27 4.51 12.99 -6.67
C ASP A 27 4.57 11.83 -5.68
N PRO A 28 5.70 11.08 -5.65
CA PRO A 28 5.85 9.92 -4.79
C PRO A 28 5.75 10.24 -3.30
N GLU A 29 6.01 11.47 -2.87
CA GLU A 29 5.92 11.85 -1.46
C GLU A 29 4.48 11.77 -0.94
N THR A 30 3.49 11.92 -1.84
CA THR A 30 2.08 11.75 -1.52
C THR A 30 1.65 10.29 -1.39
N TRP A 31 2.50 9.32 -1.76
CA TRP A 31 2.20 7.90 -1.65
C TRP A 31 2.48 7.43 -0.23
N LYS A 32 1.51 6.73 0.37
CA LYS A 32 1.52 6.36 1.79
C LYS A 32 1.14 4.90 1.96
N LEU A 33 1.59 4.33 3.06
CA LEU A 33 1.28 2.95 3.47
C LEU A 33 1.84 1.90 2.48
N PRO A 34 3.17 1.80 2.34
CA PRO A 34 3.79 0.75 1.56
C PRO A 34 3.48 -0.62 2.18
N HIS A 35 3.01 -1.56 1.37
CA HIS A 35 2.58 -2.90 1.82
C HIS A 35 2.97 -4.03 0.87
N HIS A 36 3.81 -3.75 -0.13
CA HIS A 36 4.40 -4.75 -1.01
C HIS A 36 5.94 -4.71 -0.97
N LYS A 37 6.55 -5.87 -1.23
CA LYS A 37 8.00 -6.02 -1.40
C LYS A 37 8.42 -5.61 -2.82
N LYS A 38 9.72 -5.38 -3.05
CA LYS A 38 10.29 -5.08 -4.38
C LYS A 38 9.96 -6.14 -5.45
N SER A 39 9.58 -7.36 -5.06
CA SER A 39 9.07 -8.38 -5.98
C SER A 39 7.80 -7.95 -6.73
N ILE A 40 7.11 -6.89 -6.32
CA ILE A 40 5.97 -6.30 -7.05
C ILE A 40 6.31 -5.96 -8.51
N PHE A 41 7.55 -5.54 -8.81
CA PHE A 41 7.96 -5.32 -10.21
C PHE A 41 7.86 -6.58 -11.07
N ARG A 42 8.04 -7.77 -10.49
CA ARG A 42 7.81 -9.04 -11.20
C ARG A 42 6.32 -9.27 -11.44
N ALA A 43 5.47 -8.93 -10.47
CA ALA A 43 4.03 -9.04 -10.62
C ALA A 43 3.47 -8.09 -11.68
N LEU A 44 3.95 -6.83 -11.71
CA LEU A 44 3.60 -5.86 -12.74
C LEU A 44 4.01 -6.29 -14.16
N ARG A 45 5.02 -7.17 -14.28
CA ARG A 45 5.45 -7.78 -15.55
C ARG A 45 4.76 -9.12 -15.85
N GLY A 46 3.76 -9.52 -15.06
CA GLY A 46 3.05 -10.80 -15.21
C GLY A 46 3.87 -12.04 -14.83
N LYS A 47 4.99 -11.87 -14.12
CA LYS A 47 5.92 -12.96 -13.76
C LYS A 47 5.74 -13.49 -12.33
N LEU A 48 4.78 -12.94 -11.58
CA LEU A 48 4.46 -13.32 -10.21
C LEU A 48 3.04 -12.86 -9.87
N ASP A 49 2.31 -13.60 -9.02
CA ASP A 49 1.01 -13.13 -8.55
C ASP A 49 1.17 -11.94 -7.60
N MET A 50 0.29 -10.94 -7.71
CA MET A 50 0.33 -9.74 -6.87
C MET A 50 0.32 -10.08 -5.37
N GLU A 51 -0.52 -11.04 -4.97
CA GLU A 51 -0.67 -11.47 -3.57
C GLU A 51 0.62 -12.08 -2.98
N LYS A 52 1.47 -12.68 -3.82
CA LYS A 52 2.79 -13.21 -3.39
C LYS A 52 3.81 -12.11 -3.11
N THR A 53 3.49 -10.86 -3.43
CA THR A 53 4.38 -9.71 -3.21
C THR A 53 4.00 -8.89 -2.00
N VAL A 54 2.89 -9.21 -1.32
CA VAL A 54 2.46 -8.55 -0.10
C VAL A 54 3.55 -8.69 0.98
N ASP A 55 3.90 -7.56 1.59
CA ASP A 55 4.83 -7.50 2.70
C ASP A 55 4.08 -7.60 4.03
N TRP A 56 3.92 -8.84 4.51
CA TRP A 56 3.24 -9.12 5.78
C TRP A 56 3.97 -8.57 7.01
N GLU A 57 5.24 -8.18 6.89
CA GLU A 57 5.97 -7.52 7.98
C GLU A 57 5.62 -6.02 8.05
N ARG A 58 5.36 -5.39 6.89
CA ARG A 58 4.92 -3.98 6.81
C ARG A 58 3.41 -3.80 6.97
N MET A 59 2.61 -4.82 6.63
CA MET A 59 1.15 -4.77 6.67
C MET A 59 0.57 -4.28 8.01
N PRO A 60 1.03 -4.74 9.19
CA PRO A 60 0.49 -4.27 10.46
C PRO A 60 0.66 -2.75 10.69
N ALA A 61 1.80 -2.20 10.28
CA ALA A 61 2.05 -0.75 10.38
C ALA A 61 1.14 0.05 9.43
N ALA A 62 0.95 -0.46 8.20
CA ALA A 62 0.02 0.13 7.23
C ALA A 62 -1.43 0.15 7.76
N VAL A 63 -1.88 -0.96 8.35
CA VAL A 63 -3.21 -1.08 8.97
C VAL A 63 -3.34 -0.15 10.18
N ALA A 64 -2.36 -0.14 11.07
CA ALA A 64 -2.40 0.70 12.27
C ALA A 64 -2.50 2.20 11.92
N ALA A 65 -1.86 2.64 10.84
CA ALA A 65 -1.91 4.03 10.39
C ALA A 65 -3.32 4.49 9.93
N LEU A 66 -4.22 3.54 9.58
CA LEU A 66 -5.62 3.84 9.27
C LEU A 66 -6.50 4.00 10.52
N SER A 67 -6.02 3.56 11.69
CA SER A 67 -6.75 3.72 12.95
C SER A 67 -6.97 5.20 13.29
N PRO A 68 -8.07 5.56 13.99
CA PRO A 68 -8.22 6.89 14.56
C PRO A 68 -7.05 7.31 15.47
N LYS A 69 -6.39 6.35 16.14
CA LYS A 69 -5.20 6.60 16.97
C LYS A 69 -3.90 6.71 16.16
N GLY A 70 -3.93 6.30 14.89
CA GLY A 70 -2.78 6.25 13.99
C GLY A 70 -1.71 5.23 14.40
N TYR A 71 -0.54 5.34 13.77
CA TYR A 71 0.65 4.55 14.09
C TYR A 71 1.68 5.43 14.77
N ARG A 72 2.19 5.00 15.94
CA ARG A 72 3.11 5.81 16.79
C ARG A 72 2.59 7.23 17.09
N GLY A 73 1.27 7.37 17.26
CA GLY A 73 0.60 8.64 17.56
C GLY A 73 0.38 9.56 16.35
N GLN A 74 0.71 9.11 15.13
CA GLN A 74 0.50 9.88 13.90
C GLN A 74 -0.55 9.21 13.02
N ARG A 75 -1.57 9.98 12.65
CA ARG A 75 -2.58 9.55 11.68
C ARG A 75 -2.02 9.71 10.27
N VAL A 76 -2.46 8.84 9.37
CA VAL A 76 -2.23 9.08 7.96
C VAL A 76 -2.98 10.35 7.56
N ASP A 77 -2.24 11.31 7.01
CA ASP A 77 -2.82 12.50 6.41
C ASP A 77 -3.43 12.14 5.05
N ALA A 78 -4.72 11.88 5.02
CA ALA A 78 -5.46 11.50 3.83
C ALA A 78 -6.94 11.82 4.03
N ARG A 79 -7.69 11.99 2.94
CA ARG A 79 -9.12 12.23 3.03
C ARG A 79 -9.84 10.98 3.54
N PRO A 80 -10.98 11.10 4.24
CA PRO A 80 -11.72 9.94 4.75
C PRO A 80 -12.03 8.89 3.66
N GLU A 81 -12.33 9.32 2.44
CA GLU A 81 -12.63 8.42 1.31
C GLU A 81 -11.39 7.66 0.85
N ASP A 82 -10.20 8.27 0.94
CA ASP A 82 -8.93 7.62 0.62
C ASP A 82 -8.58 6.58 1.69
N ILE A 83 -8.84 6.89 2.97
CA ILE A 83 -8.68 5.96 4.10
C ILE A 83 -9.59 4.74 3.92
N LEU A 84 -10.87 4.93 3.60
CA LEU A 84 -11.81 3.83 3.39
C LEU A 84 -11.43 2.96 2.18
N ARG A 85 -10.97 3.58 1.08
CA ARG A 85 -10.46 2.83 -0.07
C ARG A 85 -9.23 2.01 0.28
N ALA A 86 -8.28 2.60 1.01
CA ALA A 86 -7.10 1.89 1.49
C ALA A 86 -7.49 0.74 2.44
N ALA A 87 -8.43 0.95 3.36
CA ALA A 87 -8.91 -0.09 4.26
C ALA A 87 -9.50 -1.29 3.50
N LYS A 88 -10.36 -1.02 2.50
CA LYS A 88 -10.94 -2.06 1.62
C LYS A 88 -9.87 -2.80 0.83
N HIS A 89 -8.89 -2.07 0.28
CA HIS A 89 -7.76 -2.64 -0.45
C HIS A 89 -6.93 -3.58 0.43
N LEU A 90 -6.49 -3.10 1.61
CA LEU A 90 -5.73 -3.91 2.56
C LEU A 90 -6.53 -5.11 3.08
N ALA A 91 -7.83 -4.94 3.37
CA ALA A 91 -8.71 -6.05 3.78
C ALA A 91 -8.83 -7.12 2.69
N GLY A 92 -8.77 -6.73 1.42
CA GLY A 92 -8.72 -7.64 0.28
C GLY A 92 -7.54 -8.60 0.34
N HIS A 93 -6.35 -8.11 0.70
CA HIS A 93 -5.16 -8.95 0.87
C HIS A 93 -5.33 -9.96 2.00
N TYR A 94 -5.87 -9.54 3.15
CA TYR A 94 -6.14 -10.47 4.27
C TYR A 94 -7.09 -11.60 3.87
N ARG A 95 -8.21 -11.26 3.23
CA ARG A 95 -9.21 -12.24 2.79
C ARG A 95 -8.64 -13.22 1.76
N LYS A 96 -7.90 -12.73 0.76
CA LYS A 96 -7.29 -13.59 -0.28
C LYS A 96 -6.19 -14.50 0.29
N ALA A 97 -5.53 -14.09 1.36
CA ALA A 97 -4.53 -14.88 2.04
C ALA A 97 -5.09 -15.79 3.13
N ASP A 98 -6.42 -15.84 3.29
CA ASP A 98 -7.11 -16.57 4.36
C ASP A 98 -6.57 -16.23 5.75
N LYS A 99 -6.29 -14.94 5.98
CA LYS A 99 -5.80 -14.40 7.24
C LYS A 99 -6.94 -13.72 8.01
N PRO A 100 -6.97 -13.83 9.36
CA PRO A 100 -7.92 -13.09 10.18
C PRO A 100 -7.87 -11.60 9.89
N LEU A 101 -9.03 -10.98 9.69
CA LEU A 101 -9.12 -9.56 9.42
C LEU A 101 -8.87 -8.77 10.73
N PRO A 102 -7.91 -7.85 10.80
CA PRO A 102 -7.67 -7.03 11.98
C PRO A 102 -8.88 -6.14 12.32
N ASP A 103 -9.16 -5.94 13.61
CA ASP A 103 -10.28 -5.11 14.09
C ASP A 103 -10.31 -3.70 13.47
N THR A 104 -9.14 -3.08 13.29
CA THR A 104 -9.01 -1.78 12.63
C THR A 104 -9.60 -1.79 11.22
N LEU A 105 -9.37 -2.87 10.45
CA LEU A 105 -9.95 -3.01 9.12
C LEU A 105 -11.42 -3.41 9.20
N ALA A 106 -11.78 -4.33 10.10
CA ALA A 106 -13.16 -4.77 10.29
C ALA A 106 -14.11 -3.62 10.67
N ALA A 107 -13.62 -2.61 11.39
CA ALA A 107 -14.39 -1.41 11.73
C ALA A 107 -14.60 -0.45 10.53
N LEU A 108 -13.88 -0.63 9.43
CA LEU A 108 -13.86 0.29 8.27
C LEU A 108 -14.45 -0.31 6.99
N VAL A 109 -14.72 -1.62 6.91
CA VAL A 109 -15.07 -2.33 5.66
C VAL A 109 -16.29 -3.23 5.75
#